data_AF-A0A374TBC4-F1
#
_entry.id   AF-A0A374TBC4-F1
#
_cell.length_a   1.000
_cell.length_b   1.000
_cell.length_c   1.000
_cell.angle_alpha   90.00
_cell.angle_beta   90.00
_cell.angle_gamma   90.00
#
_symmetry.space_group_name_H-M   'P 1'
#
loop_
_entity.id
_entity.type
_entity.pdbx_description
1 polymer ?
#
loop_
_entity_poly.entity_id
_entity_poly.type
_entity_poly.pdbx_seq_one_letter_code
_entity_poly.pdbx_strand_id
1 'polypeptide(L)' 'MKTEKEQILAIIAEIQDKREAAHIVPPHVRTTEIINRGFHKPYQSLNELVREGRINWCKTLNDMAFTIRKQ' A
#
# COMPACT_ATOMS: atom_id res chain seq x y z
N MET A 1 18.77 0.43 -8.94
CA MET A 1 17.41 0.96 -9.15
C MET A 1 16.46 0.11 -8.33
N LYS A 2 15.63 0.71 -7.47
CA LYS A 2 14.55 -0.04 -6.81
C LYS A 2 13.48 -0.37 -7.86
N THR A 3 12.95 -1.59 -7.79
CA THR A 3 11.84 -2.01 -8.67
C THR A 3 10.56 -1.26 -8.32
N GLU A 4 9.60 -1.20 -9.24
CA GLU A 4 8.28 -0.58 -8.99
C GLU A 4 7.63 -1.12 -7.71
N LYS A 5 7.69 -2.45 -7.51
CA LYS A 5 7.19 -3.13 -6.31
C LYS A 5 7.85 -2.66 -5.02
N GLU A 6 9.17 -2.48 -5.02
CA GLU A 6 9.89 -1.98 -3.83
C GLU A 6 9.56 -0.53 -3.52
N GLN A 7 9.33 0.28 -4.54
CA GLN A 7 8.90 1.67 -4.35
C GLN A 7 7.48 1.74 -3.80
N ILE A 8 6.55 0.94 -4.32
CA ILE A 8 5.18 0.84 -3.81
C ILE A 8 5.19 0.38 -2.34
N LEU A 9 5.99 -0.62 -2.00
CA LEU A 9 6.13 -1.06 -0.61
C LEU A 9 6.68 0.03 0.30
N ALA A 10 7.68 0.77 -0.14
CA ALA A 10 8.22 1.89 0.63
C ALA A 10 7.16 2.97 0.89
N ILE A 11 6.29 3.24 -0.09
CA ILE A 11 5.18 4.18 0.05
C ILE A 11 4.14 3.66 1.04
N ILE A 12 3.76 2.38 0.93
CA ILE A 12 2.79 1.79 1.86
C ILE A 12 3.35 1.81 3.29
N ALA A 13 4.62 1.46 3.48
CA ALA A 13 5.30 1.54 4.78
C ALA A 13 5.27 2.97 5.34
N GLU A 14 5.71 3.94 4.55
CA GLU A 14 5.79 5.36 4.97
C GLU A 14 4.43 5.89 5.44
N ILE A 15 3.36 5.61 4.69
CA ILE A 15 2.02 6.10 5.01
C ILE A 15 1.43 5.32 6.20
N GLN A 16 1.66 4.01 6.27
CA GLN A 16 1.22 3.18 7.38
C GLN A 16 1.88 3.64 8.69
N ASP A 17 3.20 3.84 8.71
CA ASP A 17 3.94 4.31 9.89
C ASP A 17 3.44 5.67 10.38
N LYS A 18 3.17 6.61 9.46
CA LYS A 18 2.58 7.92 9.80
C LYS A 18 1.21 7.78 10.45
N ARG A 19 0.39 6.84 10.00
CA ARG A 19 -0.95 6.58 10.56
C ARG A 19 -0.88 5.87 11.90
N GLU A 20 0.01 4.90 12.04
CA GLU A 20 0.28 4.23 13.31
C GLU A 20 0.75 5.26 14.37
N ALA A 21 1.69 6.15 14.01
CA ALA A 21 2.15 7.24 14.87
C ALA A 21 1.05 8.26 15.21
N ALA A 22 0.07 8.44 14.33
CA ALA A 22 -1.11 9.28 14.55
C ALA A 22 -2.28 8.53 15.22
N HIS A 23 -2.08 7.29 15.65
CA HIS A 23 -3.12 6.42 16.24
C HIS A 23 -4.36 6.20 15.36
N ILE A 24 -4.20 6.24 14.03
CA ILE A 24 -5.27 5.98 13.06
C ILE A 24 -5.37 4.47 12.80
N VAL A 25 -6.53 3.88 13.08
CA VAL A 25 -6.80 2.43 12.93
C VAL A 25 -8.06 2.21 12.06
N PRO A 26 -8.02 1.37 11.01
CA PRO A 26 -6.85 0.63 10.52
C PRO A 26 -5.88 1.55 9.75
N PRO A 27 -4.56 1.31 9.78
CA PRO A 27 -3.57 2.16 9.12
C PRO A 27 -3.41 1.81 7.62
N HIS A 28 -4.53 1.62 6.91
CA HIS A 28 -4.57 1.13 5.54
C HIS A 28 -4.28 2.20 4.48
N VAL A 29 -3.44 1.94 3.50
CA VAL A 29 -3.10 2.89 2.43
C VAL A 29 -3.99 2.67 1.21
N ARG A 30 -4.69 3.69 0.73
CA ARG A 30 -5.59 3.59 -0.43
C ARG A 30 -4.83 3.58 -1.75
N THR A 31 -5.40 2.96 -2.78
CA THR A 31 -4.82 2.95 -4.14
C THR A 31 -4.57 4.37 -4.64
N THR A 32 -5.53 5.27 -4.42
CA THR A 32 -5.42 6.70 -4.75
C THR A 32 -4.19 7.38 -4.18
N GLU A 33 -3.76 7.03 -2.95
CA GLU A 33 -2.57 7.61 -2.34
C GLU A 33 -1.28 7.13 -3.02
N ILE A 34 -1.28 5.89 -3.53
CA ILE A 34 -0.18 5.32 -4.31
C ILE A 34 -0.12 5.99 -5.69
N ILE A 35 -1.27 6.22 -6.33
CA ILE A 35 -1.37 6.93 -7.61
C ILE A 35 -0.87 8.37 -7.48
N ASN A 36 -1.24 9.06 -6.40
CA ASN A 36 -0.80 10.44 -6.11
C ASN A 36 0.73 10.55 -5.91
N ARG A 37 1.42 9.42 -5.69
CA ARG A 37 2.89 9.35 -5.62
C ARG A 37 3.57 9.07 -6.97
N GLY A 38 2.82 9.07 -8.08
CA GLY A 38 3.34 8.93 -9.44
C GLY A 38 3.16 7.55 -10.08
N PHE A 39 2.53 6.60 -9.40
CA PHE A 39 2.27 5.26 -9.93
C PHE A 39 0.89 5.22 -10.60
N HIS A 40 0.80 5.67 -11.85
CA HIS A 40 -0.49 5.81 -12.55
C HIS A 40 -1.23 4.49 -12.83
N LYS A 41 -0.53 3.34 -12.82
CA LYS A 41 -1.11 2.01 -13.07
C LYS A 41 -0.57 0.95 -12.09
N PRO A 42 -0.77 1.10 -10.78
CA PRO A 42 -0.08 0.28 -9.77
C PRO A 42 -0.68 -1.12 -9.61
N TYR A 43 -1.81 -1.41 -10.27
CA TYR A 43 -2.61 -2.62 -10.03
C TYR A 43 -1.86 -3.92 -10.29
N GLN A 44 -1.01 -3.99 -11.32
CA GLN A 44 -0.22 -5.19 -11.58
C GLN A 44 0.74 -5.47 -10.42
N SER A 45 1.54 -4.47 -10.05
CA SER A 45 2.48 -4.55 -8.93
C SER A 45 1.78 -4.84 -7.60
N LEU A 46 0.62 -4.22 -7.33
CA LEU A 46 -0.17 -4.49 -6.14
C LEU A 46 -0.70 -5.92 -6.08
N ASN A 47 -1.21 -6.44 -7.20
CA ASN A 47 -1.69 -7.83 -7.29
C ASN A 47 -0.55 -8.83 -7.09
N GLU A 48 0.62 -8.57 -7.65
CA GLU A 48 1.81 -9.39 -7.42
C GLU A 48 2.22 -9.37 -5.94
N LEU A 49 2.27 -8.20 -5.31
CA LEU A 49 2.61 -8.06 -3.89
C LEU A 49 1.61 -8.76 -2.96
N VAL A 50 0.31 -8.76 -3.32
CA VAL A 50 -0.72 -9.54 -2.61
C VAL A 50 -0.47 -11.03 -2.77
N ARG A 51 -0.20 -11.50 -4.00
CA ARG A 51 0.10 -12.92 -4.28
C ARG A 51 1.37 -13.41 -3.57
N GLU A 52 2.38 -12.56 -3.49
CA GLU A 52 3.63 -12.81 -2.75
C GLU A 52 3.42 -12.76 -1.22
N GLY A 53 2.25 -12.34 -0.74
CA GLY A 53 1.96 -12.22 0.69
C GLY A 53 2.72 -11.08 1.39
N ARG A 54 3.20 -10.07 0.64
CA ARG A 54 3.94 -8.93 1.19
C ARG A 54 3.01 -7.83 1.73
N ILE A 55 1.81 -7.73 1.15
CA ILE A 55 0.76 -6.81 1.60
C ILE A 55 -0.57 -7.55 1.76
N ASN A 56 -1.38 -7.10 2.72
CA ASN A 56 -2.81 -7.39 2.77
C ASN A 56 -3.56 -6.39 1.91
N TRP A 57 -4.74 -6.79 1.46
CA TRP A 57 -5.71 -5.90 0.82
C TRP A 57 -7.06 -5.98 1.51
N CYS A 58 -7.81 -4.89 1.48
CA CYS A 58 -9.21 -4.86 1.84
C CYS A 58 -9.99 -3.95 0.90
N LYS A 59 -11.28 -4.24 0.72
CA LYS A 59 -12.20 -3.38 0.00
C LYS A 59 -12.75 -2.34 0.97
N THR A 60 -12.64 -1.07 0.61
CA THR A 60 -13.32 0.04 1.28
C THR A 60 -14.56 0.44 0.50
N LEU A 61 -15.38 1.35 1.03
CA LEU A 61 -16.59 1.83 0.36
C LEU A 61 -16.29 2.39 -1.05
N ASN A 62 -15.14 3.05 -1.22
CA ASN A 62 -14.82 3.83 -2.41
C ASN A 62 -13.55 3.40 -3.17
N ASP A 63 -12.74 2.48 -2.61
CA ASP A 63 -11.44 2.09 -3.17
C ASP A 63 -10.96 0.75 -2.59
N MET A 64 -9.85 0.22 -3.09
CA MET A 64 -9.02 -0.78 -2.42
C MET A 64 -8.02 -0.10 -1.49
N ALA A 65 -7.69 -0.77 -0.40
CA ALA A 65 -6.63 -0.33 0.51
C ALA A 65 -5.72 -1.47 0.92
N PHE A 66 -4.49 -1.14 1.30
CA PHE A 66 -3.39 -2.06 1.50
C PHE A 66 -2.69 -1.81 2.83
N THR A 67 -2.17 -2.86 3.45
CA THR A 67 -1.29 -2.76 4.62
C THR A 67 -0.12 -3.71 4.45
N ILE A 68 1.07 -3.34 4.93
CA ILE A 68 2.19 -4.27 4.98
C ILE A 68 1.88 -5.35 6.03
N ARG A 69 2.12 -6.62 5.65
CA ARG A 69 2.16 -7.69 6.63
C ARG A 69 3.45 -7.54 7.45
N LYS A 70 3.31 -7.21 8.73
CA LYS A 70 4.40 -7.39 9.69
C LYS A 70 4.62 -8.91 9.80
N GLN A 71 5.78 -9.37 9.35
CA GLN A 71 6.24 -10.74 9.56
C GLN A 71 6.62 -10.94 11.02
#